data_AF-A0A382WTA4-F1
#
_entry.id   AF-A0A382WTA4-F1
#
_cell.length_a   1.000
_cell.length_b   1.000
_cell.length_c   1.000
_cell.angle_alpha   90.00
_cell.angle_beta   90.00
_cell.angle_gamma   90.00
#
_symmetry.space_group_name_H-M   'P 1'
#
loop_
_entity.id
_entity.type
_entity.pdbx_description
1 polymer ?
#
loop_
_entity_poly.entity_id
_entity_poly.type
_entity_poly.pdbx_seq_one_letter_code
_entity_poly.pdbx_strand_id
1 'polypeptide(L)' 'MLLVGPTGCGKTALARAMATLLDVPFAIGDATTLTEAGYVGEDVENLILKLVQNADYNIERAEQGIIF' A
#
# COMPACT_ATOMS: atom_id res chain seq x y z
N MET A 1 -4.21 2.81 -9.42
CA MET A 1 -5.49 3.56 -9.36
C MET A 1 -5.18 5.03 -9.11
N LEU A 2 -5.79 5.97 -9.84
CA LEU A 2 -5.59 7.40 -9.58
C LEU A 2 -6.81 7.96 -8.85
N LEU A 3 -6.67 8.27 -7.56
CA LEU A 3 -7.72 8.88 -6.74
C LEU A 3 -7.50 10.39 -6.64
N VAL A 4 -8.40 11.17 -7.23
CA VAL A 4 -8.34 12.65 -7.22
C VAL A 4 -9.40 13.22 -6.26
N GLY A 5 -9.01 14.18 -5.43
CA GLY A 5 -9.92 14.99 -4.61
C GLY A 5 -9.18 15.74 -3.50
N PRO A 6 -9.88 16.52 -2.67
CA PRO A 6 -9.27 17.26 -1.56
C PRO A 6 -8.72 16.33 -0.46
N THR A 7 -7.87 16.86 0.42
CA THR A 7 -7.40 16.16 1.62
C THR A 7 -8.60 15.83 2.53
N GLY A 8 -8.54 14.70 3.24
CA GLY A 8 -9.62 14.30 4.15
C GLY A 8 -10.91 13.79 3.51
N CYS A 9 -11.04 13.73 2.17
CA CYS A 9 -12.26 13.24 1.52
C CYS A 9 -12.43 11.70 1.54
N GLY A 10 -11.62 10.97 2.31
CA GLY A 10 -11.75 9.53 2.49
C GLY A 10 -11.08 8.65 1.45
N LYS A 11 -10.12 9.15 0.64
CA LYS A 11 -9.40 8.31 -0.35
C LYS A 11 -8.72 7.08 0.27
N THR A 12 -8.00 7.28 1.37
CA THR A 12 -7.38 6.19 2.13
C THR A 12 -8.41 5.23 2.72
N ALA A 13 -9.57 5.76 3.18
CA ALA A 13 -10.66 4.95 3.69
C ALA A 13 -11.30 4.10 2.58
N LEU A 14 -11.43 4.66 1.38
CA LEU A 14 -11.94 3.95 0.21
C LEU A 14 -11.00 2.83 -0.23
N ALA A 15 -9.69 3.09 -0.32
CA ALA A 15 -8.71 2.05 -0.64
C ALA A 15 -8.73 0.90 0.38
N ARG A 16 -8.80 1.22 1.68
CA ARG A 16 -8.92 0.23 2.75
C ARG A 16 -10.23 -0.56 2.65
N ALA A 17 -11.34 0.11 2.39
CA ALA A 17 -12.65 -0.54 2.25
C ALA A 17 -12.67 -1.52 1.07
N MET A 18 -12.02 -1.19 -0.05
CA MET A 18 -11.88 -2.11 -1.18
C MET A 18 -11.06 -3.35 -0.82
N ALA A 19 -9.95 -3.19 -0.11
CA ALA A 19 -9.14 -4.33 0.33
C ALA A 19 -9.93 -5.25 1.28
N THR A 20 -10.70 -4.68 2.21
CA THR A 20 -11.59 -5.45 3.08
C THR A 20 -12.71 -6.17 2.31
N LEU A 21 -13.30 -5.52 1.30
CA LEU A 21 -14.35 -6.13 0.48
C LEU A 21 -13.83 -7.31 -0.35
N LEU A 22 -12.58 -7.22 -0.83
CA LEU A 22 -11.93 -8.25 -1.65
C LEU A 22 -11.20 -9.31 -0.82
N ASP A 23 -11.12 -9.17 0.51
CA ASP A 23 -10.34 -10.02 1.42
C ASP A 23 -8.86 -10.16 1.03
N VAL A 24 -8.24 -9.06 0.58
CA VAL A 24 -6.82 -9.04 0.17
C VAL A 24 -5.95 -8.23 1.14
N PRO A 25 -4.65 -8.58 1.27
CA PRO A 25 -3.70 -7.81 2.08
C PRO A 25 -3.62 -6.35 1.62
N PHE A 26 -3.40 -5.43 2.56
CA PHE A 26 -3.37 -3.99 2.27
C PHE A 26 -2.18 -3.31 2.95
N ALA A 27 -1.41 -2.51 2.22
CA ALA A 27 -0.33 -1.70 2.77
C ALA A 27 -0.45 -0.25 2.29
N ILE A 28 -0.11 0.70 3.15
CA ILE A 28 -0.05 2.13 2.80
C ILE A 28 1.40 2.60 2.93
N GLY A 29 1.88 3.35 1.95
CA GLY A 29 3.16 4.06 2.03
C GLY A 29 3.05 5.49 1.50
N ASP A 30 4.01 6.33 1.86
CA ASP A 30 4.01 7.72 1.44
C ASP A 30 4.93 7.89 0.22
N ALA A 31 4.40 8.48 -0.86
CA ALA A 31 5.16 8.73 -2.07
C ALA A 31 6.05 9.98 -1.97
N THR A 32 5.93 10.75 -0.89
CA THR A 32 6.70 11.99 -0.69
C THR A 32 8.20 11.76 -0.48
N THR A 33 8.63 10.56 -0.11
CA THR A 33 10.05 10.18 0.03
C THR A 33 10.71 9.75 -1.28
N LEU A 34 10.00 9.79 -2.42
CA LEU A 34 10.49 9.31 -3.72
C LEU A 34 11.43 10.29 -4.46
N THR A 35 11.71 11.48 -3.92
CA THR A 35 12.60 12.45 -4.57
C THR A 35 13.65 13.03 -3.62
N GLU A 36 14.79 12.36 -3.54
CA GLU A 36 16.13 12.95 -3.51
C GLU A 36 17.15 11.82 -3.70
N ALA A 37 18.15 12.04 -4.54
CA ALA A 37 19.16 11.03 -4.89
C ALA A 37 19.87 10.50 -3.63
N GLY A 38 19.50 9.30 -3.17
CA GLY A 38 20.07 8.77 -1.93
C GLY A 38 19.82 7.28 -1.69
N TYR A 39 18.63 6.90 -1.25
CA TYR A 39 18.31 5.51 -0.85
C TYR A 39 16.83 5.22 -1.09
N VAL A 40 16.47 4.97 -2.35
CA VAL A 40 15.08 4.78 -2.81
C VAL A 40 14.52 3.39 -2.44
N GLY A 41 15.40 2.42 -2.11
CA GLY A 41 15.01 1.02 -1.91
C GLY A 41 14.36 0.71 -0.57
N GLU A 42 14.75 1.41 0.51
CA GLU A 42 14.34 1.04 1.88
C GLU A 42 12.83 1.19 2.09
N ASP A 43 12.20 2.23 1.52
CA ASP A 43 10.77 2.46 1.68
C ASP A 43 9.91 1.51 0.85
N VAL A 44 10.36 1.13 -0.35
CA VAL A 44 9.63 0.19 -1.22
C VAL A 44 9.72 -1.23 -0.67
N GLU A 45 10.90 -1.66 -0.24
CA GLU A 45 11.09 -2.97 0.39
C GLU A 45 10.29 -3.08 1.69
N ASN A 46 10.25 -2.02 2.50
CA ASN A 46 9.42 -1.97 3.70
C ASN A 46 7.92 -2.03 3.39
N LEU A 47 7.47 -1.42 2.29
CA LEU A 47 6.08 -1.49 1.83
C LEU A 47 5.68 -2.92 1.44
N ILE A 48 6.54 -3.60 0.68
CA ILE A 48 6.36 -5.01 0.30
C ILE A 48 6.40 -5.90 1.55
N LEU A 49 7.35 -5.67 2.45
CA LEU A 49 7.46 -6.40 3.71
C LEU A 49 6.18 -6.26 4.55
N LYS A 50 5.63 -5.05 4.67
CA LYS A 50 4.34 -4.81 5.35
C LYS A 50 3.20 -5.55 4.66
N LEU A 51 3.16 -5.58 3.34
CA LEU A 51 2.12 -6.30 2.59
C LEU A 51 2.21 -7.81 2.82
N VAL A 52 3.42 -8.37 2.81
CA VAL A 52 3.68 -9.80 3.09
C VAL A 52 3.34 -10.14 4.54
N GLN A 53 3.68 -9.27 5.50
CA GLN A 53 3.27 -9.43 6.90
C GLN A 53 1.73 -9.43 7.04
N ASN A 54 1.05 -8.52 6.35
CA ASN A 54 -0.42 -8.46 6.33
C ASN A 54 -1.06 -9.63 5.56
N ALA A 55 -0.26 -10.38 4.80
CA ALA A 55 -0.65 -11.62 4.14
C ALA A 55 -0.30 -12.86 4.96
N ASP A 56 0.09 -12.72 6.24
CA ASP A 56 0.59 -13.80 7.09
C ASP A 56 1.74 -14.59 6.45
N TYR A 57 2.62 -13.88 5.75
CA TYR A 57 3.73 -14.44 4.96
C TYR A 57 3.32 -15.37 3.80
N ASN A 58 2.05 -15.36 3.40
CA ASN A 58 1.58 -16.05 2.20
C ASN A 58 1.86 -15.22 0.95
N ILE A 59 2.80 -15.70 0.12
CA ILE A 59 3.22 -15.01 -1.10
C ILE A 59 2.10 -14.90 -2.13
N GLU A 60 1.34 -15.97 -2.37
CA GLU A 60 0.22 -15.96 -3.33
C GLU A 60 -0.86 -14.94 -2.93
N ARG A 61 -1.13 -14.80 -1.62
CA ARG A 61 -2.05 -13.77 -1.11
C ARG A 61 -1.44 -12.37 -1.23
N ALA A 62 -0.15 -12.21 -0.95
CA ALA A 62 0.55 -10.93 -1.06
C ALA A 62 0.58 -10.41 -2.51
N GLU A 63 0.71 -11.29 -3.50
CA GLU A 63 0.66 -10.95 -4.94
C GLU A 63 -0.68 -10.34 -5.36
N GLN A 64 -1.77 -10.68 -4.66
CA GLN A 64 -3.10 -10.11 -4.86
C GLN A 64 -3.37 -8.87 -3.98
N GLY A 65 -2.40 -8.46 -3.16
CA GLY A 65 -2.53 -7.38 -2.21
C GLY A 65 -2.60 -5.99 -2.86
N ILE A 66 -3.14 -5.03 -2.13
CA ILE A 66 -3.28 -3.64 -2.56
C ILE A 66 -2.24 -2.78 -1.81
N ILE A 67 -1.46 -2.02 -2.58
CA ILE A 67 -0.60 -0.95 -2.07
C ILE A 67 -1.26 0.39 -2.41
N PHE A 68 -1.35 1.27 -1.41
CA PHE A 68 -1.89 2.62 -1.56
C PHE A 68 -0.87 3.69 -1.19
#